data_AF-H8MJN8-F1
#
_entry.id   AF-H8MJN8-F1
#
_cell.length_a   1.000
_cell.length_b   1.000
_cell.length_c   1.000
_cell.angle_alpha   90.00
_cell.angle_beta   90.00
_cell.angle_gamma   90.00
#
_symmetry.space_group_name_H-M   'P 1'
#
loop_
_entity.id
_entity.type
_entity.pdbx_description
1 polymer ?
#
loop_
_entity_poly.entity_id
_entity_poly.type
_entity_poly.pdbx_seq_one_letter_code
_entity_poly.pdbx_strand_id
1 'polypeptide(L)' 'MMTPDMIIRAWKDPSFRESLTAEQRAQLPANPSGATLNELSETELMDVVGGRIDIGFTATNSCEYICTNLTFSLC' A
#
# COMPACT_ATOMS: atom_id res chain seq x y z
N MET A 1 -15.65 14.73 -11.20
CA MET A 1 -15.32 14.15 -9.89
C MET A 1 -14.51 12.89 -10.13
N MET A 2 -13.29 12.80 -9.58
CA MET A 2 -12.50 11.56 -9.56
C MET A 2 -13.18 10.49 -8.70
N THR A 3 -13.32 9.28 -9.23
CA THR A 3 -13.73 8.10 -8.43
C THR A 3 -12.50 7.37 -7.88
N PRO A 4 -12.64 6.57 -6.81
CA PRO A 4 -11.52 5.80 -6.26
C PRO A 4 -10.84 4.89 -7.29
N ASP A 5 -11.61 4.22 -8.16
CA ASP A 5 -11.06 3.37 -9.22
C ASP A 5 -10.24 4.15 -10.25
N MET A 6 -10.67 5.36 -10.58
CA MET A 6 -9.92 6.25 -11.49
C MET A 6 -8.61 6.72 -10.86
N ILE A 7 -8.60 7.02 -9.55
CA ILE A 7 -7.38 7.39 -8.83
C ILE A 7 -6.39 6.21 -8.82
N ILE A 8 -6.86 5.01 -8.52
CA ILE A 8 -6.03 3.79 -8.53
C ILE A 8 -5.46 3.57 -9.94
N ARG A 9 -6.29 3.71 -10.97
CA ARG A 9 -5.86 3.55 -12.36
C ARG A 9 -4.84 4.61 -12.77
N ALA A 10 -5.00 5.85 -12.35
CA ALA A 10 -4.04 6.93 -12.62
C ALA A 10 -2.66 6.70 -11.99
N TRP A 11 -2.58 5.94 -10.89
CA TRP A 11 -1.30 5.54 -10.31
C TRP A 11 -0.72 4.27 -10.89
N LYS A 12 -1.57 3.36 -11.39
CA LYS A 12 -1.13 2.11 -12.04
C LYS A 12 -0.71 2.30 -13.50
N ASP A 13 -1.36 3.20 -14.22
CA ASP A 13 -1.19 3.41 -15.66
C ASP A 13 -0.76 4.86 -15.95
N PRO A 14 0.53 5.10 -16.26
CA PRO A 14 1.05 6.41 -16.59
C PRO A 14 0.34 7.07 -17.78
N SER A 15 -0.06 6.28 -18.79
CA SER A 15 -0.72 6.79 -20.00
C SER A 15 -2.11 7.32 -19.67
N PHE A 16 -2.84 6.62 -18.80
CA PHE A 16 -4.12 7.08 -18.29
C PHE A 16 -3.95 8.39 -17.50
N ARG A 17 -2.89 8.51 -16.69
CA ARG A 17 -2.59 9.73 -15.94
C ARG A 17 -2.30 10.94 -16.83
N GLU A 18 -1.62 10.73 -17.95
CA GLU A 18 -1.36 11.78 -18.94
C GLU A 18 -2.62 12.21 -19.69
N SER A 19 -3.59 11.31 -19.86
CA SER A 19 -4.87 11.62 -20.50
C SER A 19 -5.83 12.47 -19.66
N LEU A 20 -5.56 12.64 -18.36
CA LEU A 20 -6.41 13.40 -17.44
C LEU A 20 -6.29 14.92 -17.66
N THR A 21 -7.40 15.65 -17.48
CA THR A 21 -7.37 17.12 -17.53
C THR A 21 -6.61 17.71 -16.34
N ALA A 22 -6.23 18.99 -16.42
CA ALA A 22 -5.53 19.67 -15.32
C ALA A 22 -6.33 19.66 -14.01
N GLU A 23 -7.64 19.85 -14.10
CA GLU A 23 -8.57 19.84 -12.96
C GLU A 23 -8.67 18.44 -12.33
N GLN A 24 -8.66 17.40 -13.16
CA GLN A 24 -8.71 16.01 -12.69
C GLN A 24 -7.37 15.59 -12.07
N ARG A 25 -6.25 16.04 -12.64
CA ARG A 25 -4.91 15.80 -12.08
C ARG A 25 -4.71 16.51 -10.75
N ALA A 26 -5.29 17.69 -10.56
CA ALA A 26 -5.25 18.41 -9.29
C ALA A 26 -6.04 17.69 -8.17
N GLN A 27 -6.96 16.78 -8.52
CA GLN A 27 -7.68 15.93 -7.56
C GLN A 27 -6.89 14.68 -7.14
N LEU A 28 -5.75 14.39 -7.78
CA LEU A 28 -4.90 13.28 -7.35
C LEU A 28 -4.18 13.63 -6.04
N PRO A 29 -4.00 12.67 -5.11
CA PRO A 29 -3.15 12.88 -3.95
C PRO A 29 -1.71 13.20 -4.37
N ALA A 30 -0.94 13.85 -3.50
CA ALA A 30 0.44 14.22 -3.81
C ALA A 30 1.35 13.00 -4.09
N ASN A 31 1.07 11.87 -3.44
CA ASN A 31 1.80 10.60 -3.54
C ASN A 31 0.79 9.43 -3.55
N PRO A 32 1.02 8.33 -4.30
CA PRO A 32 0.19 7.12 -4.29
C PRO A 32 0.02 6.52 -2.90
N SER A 33 1.02 6.64 -2.04
CA SER A 33 0.97 6.14 -0.66
C SER A 33 0.21 7.08 0.30
N GLY A 34 -0.39 8.16 -0.21
CA GLY A 34 -1.07 9.17 0.61
C GLY A 34 -0.10 10.19 1.20
N ALA A 35 -0.47 10.79 2.33
CA ALA A 35 0.37 11.78 3.00
C ALA A 35 1.68 11.12 3.45
N THR A 36 2.81 11.76 3.13
CA THR A 36 4.12 11.35 3.64
C THR A 36 4.15 11.46 5.16
N LEU A 37 4.12 10.32 5.84
CA LEU A 37 4.44 10.21 7.27
C LEU A 37 5.96 10.33 7.37
N ASN A 38 6.45 11.56 7.54
CA ASN A 38 7.89 11.86 7.48
C ASN A 38 8.67 11.28 8.67
N GLU A 39 8.02 11.09 9.83
CA GLU A 39 8.59 10.40 10.98
C GLU A 39 7.49 9.63 11.69
N LEU A 40 7.60 8.31 11.67
CA LEU A 40 6.92 7.43 12.61
C LEU A 40 7.88 7.25 13.79
N SER A 41 7.35 7.25 15.02
CA SER A 41 8.15 6.85 16.19
C SER A 41 8.61 5.39 16.07
N GLU A 42 9.68 5.00 16.78
CA GLU A 42 10.14 3.61 16.78
C GLU A 42 9.04 2.61 17.16
N THR A 43 8.15 3.00 18.08
CA THR A 43 6.99 2.21 18.48
C THR A 43 5.99 2.05 17.32
N GLU A 44 5.66 3.14 16.62
CA GLU A 44 4.75 3.08 15.46
C GLU A 44 5.36 2.31 14.29
N LEU A 45 6.68 2.40 14.10
CA LEU A 45 7.40 1.63 13.08
C LEU A 45 7.31 0.13 13.33
N MET A 46 7.38 -0.32 14.59
CA MET A 46 7.22 -1.73 14.93
C MET A 46 5.80 -2.26 14.69
N ASP A 47 4.79 -1.39 14.78
CA ASP A 47 3.38 -1.77 14.56
C ASP A 47 2.97 -1.77 13.08
N VAL A 48 3.73 -1.09 12.21
CA VAL A 48 3.43 -1.03 10.76
C VAL A 48 3.95 -2.28 10.05
N VAL A 49 3.03 -3.09 9.52
CA VAL A 49 3.35 -4.28 8.72
C VAL A 49 2.81 -4.16 7.28
N GLY A 50 3.60 -4.63 6.30
CA GLY A 50 3.25 -4.59 4.87
C GLY A 50 2.11 -5.51 4.43
N GLY A 51 1.54 -6.28 5.37
CA GLY A 51 0.42 -7.19 5.15
C GLY A 51 0.18 -8.05 6.39
N ARG A 52 -0.85 -7.74 7.20
CA ARG A 52 -1.23 -8.56 8.36
C ARG A 52 -2.24 -9.60 7.93
N ILE A 53 -1.91 -10.88 8.13
CA ILE A 53 -2.86 -11.98 8.00
C ILE A 53 -3.30 -12.37 9.42
N ASP A 54 -4.57 -12.15 9.78
CA ASP A 54 -5.18 -12.73 10.99
C ASP A 54 -5.48 -14.22 10.75
N ILE A 55 -4.44 -15.02 10.50
CA ILE A 55 -4.52 -16.46 10.71
C ILE A 55 -4.12 -16.69 12.16
N GLY A 56 -4.95 -17.39 12.95
CA GLY A 56 -4.72 -17.68 14.37
C GLY A 56 -3.53 -18.61 14.66
N PHE A 57 -2.41 -18.42 13.96
CA PHE A 57 -1.18 -19.14 14.10
C PHE A 57 -0.28 -18.35 15.05
N THR A 58 -0.21 -18.81 16.30
CA THR A 58 0.83 -18.40 17.24
C THR A 58 2.18 -18.84 16.67
N ALA A 59 2.83 -17.95 15.93
CA ALA A 59 4.17 -18.16 15.40
C ALA A 59 5.16 -18.14 16.57
N THR A 60 5.35 -19.29 17.22
CA THR A 60 6.47 -19.46 18.16
C THR A 60 7.81 -19.61 17.46
N ASN A 61 7.92 -19.49 16.14
CA ASN A 61 9.21 -19.56 15.44
C ASN A 61 9.26 -18.99 14.00
N SER A 62 8.43 -18.03 13.61
CA SER A 62 8.66 -17.33 12.33
C SER A 62 8.63 -15.81 12.50
N CYS A 63 9.80 -15.20 12.34
CA CYS A 63 9.94 -13.78 12.16
C CYS A 63 9.34 -13.41 10.79
N GLU A 64 8.20 -12.72 10.82
CA GLU A 64 7.61 -11.91 9.74
C GLU A 64 6.96 -12.64 8.54
N TYR A 65 5.69 -12.30 8.28
CA TYR A 65 4.94 -12.77 7.11
C TYR A 65 5.18 -11.85 5.92
N ILE A 66 5.76 -12.41 4.86
CA ILE A 66 5.93 -11.76 3.56
C ILE A 66 4.75 -12.14 2.65
N CYS A 67 4.31 -11.21 1.80
CA CYS A 67 3.38 -11.50 0.72
C CYS A 67 4.04 -12.35 -0.37
N THR A 68 4.04 -13.68 -0.24
CA THR A 68 4.39 -14.60 -1.32
C THR A 68 3.15 -15.12 -2.03
N ASN A 69 3.20 -15.17 -3.36
CA ASN A 69 2.22 -15.91 -4.19
C ASN A 69 2.43 -17.44 -4.12
N LEU A 70 3.13 -17.92 -3.08
CA LEU A 70 3.51 -19.30 -2.88
C LEU A 70 2.91 -19.78 -1.57
N THR A 71 1.88 -20.60 -1.72
CA THR A 71 1.54 -21.65 -0.78
C THR A 71 2.80 -22.49 -0.49
N PHE A 72 3.09 -22.73 0.80
CA PHE A 72 4.23 -23.51 1.36
C PHE A 72 5.60 -22.81 1.24
N SER A 73 6.46 -22.76 2.26
CA SER A 73 6.76 -23.70 3.34
C SER A 73 7.40 -22.96 4.53
N LEU A 74 7.27 -23.55 5.71
CA LEU A 74 7.89 -23.15 6.97
C LEU A 74 9.37 -22.80 6.85
N CYS A 75 9.78 -21.75 7.55
CA CYS A 75 10.93 -21.82 8.45
C CYS A 75 10.49 -21.25 9.80
#